data_AF-A0A453KWB3-F1
#
_entry.id   AF-A0A453KWB3-F1
#
_cell.length_a   1.000
_cell.length_b   1.000
_cell.length_c   1.000
_cell.angle_alpha   90.00
_cell.angle_beta   90.00
_cell.angle_gamma   90.00
#
_symmetry.space_group_name_H-M   'P 1'
#
loop_
_entity.id
_entity.type
_entity.pdbx_description
1 polymer ?
#
loop_
_entity_poly.entity_id
_entity_poly.type
_entity_poly.pdbx_seq_one_letter_code
_entity_poly.pdbx_strand_id
1 'polypeptide(L)'
;MKGIFWNSRGLKDLAKRRFLAEASVEHRLDFIALSETGRDNFAPQFLNTLSGGIDFDWHCLPPRGRSGGILLGIRCEALEVRSVVMGDFAVKFRVRSKDDGFNWALVAVYGAAQPELKPEFLADLVRICGDEQLPILVGGDFNIIRRREDKNNDNFDGRWSFMFNTIIKSLDLREIELSGRKFTWANALPNPTYEKLDRVLASVDWEQKFPLVTVQALSRGISDHTPLFVDSGEATHLGNKNSFSFELA
;
A
#
# COMPACT_ATOMS: atom_id res chain seq x y z
N MET A 1 -3.70 -12.97 -5.53
CA MET A 1 -3.44 -12.16 -4.33
C MET A 1 -4.20 -10.85 -4.44
N LYS A 2 -5.02 -10.50 -3.44
CA LYS A 2 -5.81 -9.26 -3.39
C LYS A 2 -5.57 -8.52 -2.09
N GLY A 3 -5.56 -7.19 -2.09
CA GLY A 3 -5.40 -6.45 -0.85
C GLY A 3 -5.75 -4.97 -0.95
N ILE A 4 -5.75 -4.29 0.19
CA ILE A 4 -6.09 -2.86 0.27
C ILE A 4 -4.99 -2.09 0.98
N PHE A 5 -4.60 -0.94 0.41
CA PHE A 5 -3.90 0.13 1.09
C PHE A 5 -4.85 1.31 1.28
N TRP A 6 -4.97 1.82 2.51
CA TRP A 6 -5.87 2.95 2.76
C TRP A 6 -5.43 3.82 3.94
N ASN A 7 -5.24 5.11 3.70
CA ASN A 7 -5.26 6.08 4.79
C ASN A 7 -6.69 6.24 5.31
N SER A 8 -6.90 5.64 6.48
CA SER A 8 -8.22 5.54 7.08
C SER A 8 -8.62 6.80 7.83
N ARG A 9 -7.69 7.71 8.17
CA ARG A 9 -7.94 8.88 9.03
C ARG A 9 -8.78 8.52 10.28
N GLY A 10 -8.32 7.50 11.00
CA GLY A 10 -8.93 6.94 12.20
C GLY A 10 -10.03 5.91 11.94
N LEU A 11 -10.10 4.91 12.82
CA LEU A 11 -11.00 3.73 12.69
C LEU A 11 -12.19 3.74 13.67
N LYS A 12 -12.56 4.91 14.23
CA LYS A 12 -13.71 5.00 15.16
C LYS A 12 -15.05 4.82 14.45
N ASP A 13 -15.15 5.27 13.20
CA ASP A 13 -16.38 5.23 12.41
C ASP A 13 -16.78 3.78 12.05
N LEU A 14 -18.05 3.43 12.29
CA LEU A 14 -18.61 2.13 11.94
C LEU A 14 -18.67 1.92 10.42
N ALA A 15 -18.90 2.97 9.63
CA ALA A 15 -18.97 2.86 8.17
C ALA A 15 -17.63 2.37 7.58
N LYS A 16 -16.50 2.88 8.09
CA LYS A 16 -15.15 2.44 7.71
C LYS A 16 -14.91 0.97 8.03
N ARG A 17 -15.36 0.52 9.20
CA ARG A 17 -15.21 -0.87 9.64
C ARG A 17 -16.07 -1.82 8.81
N ARG A 18 -17.32 -1.44 8.52
CA ARG A 18 -18.21 -2.21 7.62
C ARG A 18 -17.64 -2.31 6.21
N PHE A 19 -17.17 -1.21 5.65
CA PHE A 19 -16.51 -1.19 4.35
C PHE A 19 -15.33 -2.18 4.29
N LEU A 20 -14.44 -2.17 5.29
CA LEU A 20 -13.32 -3.10 5.34
C LEU A 20 -13.78 -4.56 5.51
N ALA A 21 -14.76 -4.81 6.36
CA ALA A 21 -15.31 -6.16 6.57
C ALA A 21 -15.96 -6.73 5.31
N GLU A 22 -16.80 -5.93 4.65
CA GLU A 22 -17.46 -6.28 3.38
C GLU A 22 -16.40 -6.53 2.30
N ALA A 23 -15.44 -5.62 2.12
CA ALA A 23 -14.36 -5.79 1.16
C ALA A 23 -13.51 -7.05 1.43
N SER A 24 -13.21 -7.33 2.71
CA SER A 24 -12.48 -8.52 3.14
C SER A 24 -13.17 -9.82 2.73
N VAL A 25 -14.50 -9.87 2.85
CA VAL A 25 -15.32 -11.04 2.50
C VAL A 25 -15.54 -11.11 0.99
N GLU A 26 -16.06 -10.04 0.38
CA GLU A 26 -16.47 -10.00 -1.03
C GLU A 26 -15.29 -10.18 -1.98
N HIS A 27 -14.17 -9.49 -1.72
CA HIS A 27 -12.99 -9.55 -2.57
C HIS A 27 -12.00 -10.62 -2.12
N ARG A 28 -12.26 -11.32 -1.02
CA ARG A 28 -11.33 -12.29 -0.41
C ARG A 28 -9.94 -11.68 -0.21
N LEU A 29 -9.85 -10.54 0.49
CA LEU A 29 -8.57 -9.85 0.69
C LEU A 29 -7.56 -10.73 1.41
N ASP A 30 -6.34 -10.82 0.89
CA ASP A 30 -5.19 -11.49 1.47
C ASP A 30 -4.40 -10.56 2.40
N PHE A 31 -4.48 -9.24 2.21
CA PHE A 31 -3.92 -8.27 3.13
C PHE A 31 -4.75 -6.99 3.24
N ILE A 32 -4.64 -6.33 4.40
CA ILE A 32 -5.24 -5.02 4.68
C ILE A 32 -4.16 -4.15 5.34
N ALA A 33 -3.84 -3.02 4.72
CA ALA A 33 -2.86 -2.05 5.19
C ALA A 33 -3.53 -0.69 5.42
N LEU A 34 -3.57 -0.24 6.67
CA LEU A 34 -4.22 0.99 7.08
C LEU A 34 -3.21 1.98 7.64
N SER A 35 -3.29 3.24 7.24
CA SER A 35 -2.55 4.35 7.85
C SER A 35 -3.49 5.33 8.56
N GLU A 36 -2.90 6.20 9.38
CA GLU A 36 -3.58 7.11 10.32
C GLU A 36 -4.59 6.40 11.20
N THR A 37 -4.23 5.24 11.74
CA THR A 37 -5.16 4.45 12.55
C THR A 37 -5.51 5.14 13.87
N GLY A 38 -4.61 6.01 14.36
CA GLY A 38 -4.83 6.89 15.51
C GLY A 38 -4.96 6.17 16.84
N ARG A 39 -4.44 4.94 16.96
CA ARG A 39 -4.46 4.14 18.19
C ARG A 39 -3.16 3.35 18.35
N ASP A 40 -2.71 3.23 19.60
CA ASP A 40 -1.47 2.52 19.92
C ASP A 40 -1.64 0.99 19.83
N ASN A 41 -2.83 0.50 20.18
CA ASN A 41 -3.16 -0.92 20.15
C ASN A 41 -4.63 -1.15 19.76
N PHE A 42 -4.95 -2.40 19.45
CA PHE A 42 -6.28 -2.84 19.09
C PHE A 42 -6.62 -4.12 19.86
N ALA A 43 -7.83 -4.16 20.44
CA ALA A 43 -8.35 -5.40 21.00
C ALA A 43 -8.61 -6.41 19.87
N PRO A 44 -8.36 -7.72 20.08
CA PRO A 44 -8.62 -8.75 19.06
C PRO A 44 -10.05 -8.70 18.50
N GLN A 45 -11.05 -8.44 19.36
CA GLN A 45 -12.44 -8.31 18.95
C GLN A 45 -12.65 -7.15 17.98
N PHE A 46 -11.91 -6.05 18.15
CA PHE A 46 -11.97 -4.92 17.23
C PHE A 46 -11.35 -5.28 15.88
N LEU A 47 -10.19 -5.94 15.88
CA LEU A 47 -9.51 -6.38 14.65
C LEU A 47 -10.38 -7.34 13.84
N ASN A 48 -11.09 -8.27 14.49
CA ASN A 48 -12.06 -9.16 13.84
C ASN A 48 -13.18 -8.38 13.13
N THR A 49 -13.56 -7.20 13.61
CA THR A 49 -14.55 -6.36 12.90
C THR A 49 -14.02 -5.72 11.63
N LEU A 50 -12.70 -5.64 11.43
CA LEU A 50 -12.09 -5.11 10.21
C LEU A 50 -12.00 -6.17 9.11
N SER A 51 -11.75 -7.42 9.48
CA SER A 51 -11.61 -8.53 8.53
C SER A 51 -12.92 -9.28 8.24
N GLY A 52 -14.05 -8.86 8.82
CA GLY A 52 -15.32 -9.56 8.67
C GLY A 52 -15.34 -10.93 9.37
N GLY A 53 -14.57 -11.09 10.45
CA GLY A 53 -14.44 -12.35 11.19
C GLY A 53 -13.44 -13.34 10.58
N ILE A 54 -12.77 -12.98 9.48
CA ILE A 54 -11.71 -13.78 8.87
C ILE A 54 -10.44 -13.66 9.71
N ASP A 55 -9.75 -14.78 9.90
CA ASP A 55 -8.52 -14.83 10.68
C ASP A 55 -7.38 -14.11 9.95
N PHE A 56 -6.82 -13.10 10.61
CA PHE A 56 -5.76 -12.24 10.10
C PHE A 56 -4.69 -12.10 11.18
N ASP A 57 -3.42 -12.18 10.77
CA ASP A 57 -2.27 -11.86 11.60
C ASP A 57 -1.97 -10.37 11.47
N TRP A 58 -2.14 -9.62 12.56
CA TRP A 58 -2.11 -8.16 12.59
C TRP A 58 -0.90 -7.63 13.35
N HIS A 59 -0.21 -6.64 12.78
CA HIS A 59 0.80 -5.85 13.48
C HIS A 59 0.50 -4.36 13.37
N CYS A 60 0.68 -3.67 14.49
CA CYS A 60 0.46 -2.24 14.63
C CYS A 60 1.80 -1.52 14.88
N LEU A 61 2.08 -0.50 14.07
CA LEU A 61 3.00 0.57 14.42
C LEU A 61 2.17 1.67 15.09
N PRO A 62 2.40 2.00 16.37
CA PRO A 62 1.60 3.01 17.06
C PRO A 62 1.88 4.42 16.49
N PRO A 63 0.91 5.35 16.62
CA PRO A 63 1.12 6.77 16.33
C PRO A 63 2.28 7.38 17.12
N ARG A 64 2.92 8.40 16.55
CA ARG A 64 3.85 9.27 17.27
C ARG A 64 3.13 10.56 17.64
N GLY A 65 2.80 10.73 18.92
CA GLY A 65 2.03 11.86 19.39
C GLY A 65 0.54 11.73 19.07
N ARG A 66 -0.07 12.74 18.43
CA ARG A 66 -1.52 12.78 18.22
C ARG A 66 -1.99 12.21 16.86
N SER A 67 -1.08 11.84 15.97
CA SER A 67 -1.38 11.46 14.59
C SER A 67 -0.48 10.32 14.10
N GLY A 68 -0.96 9.59 13.10
CA GLY A 68 -0.26 8.47 12.46
C GLY A 68 -0.74 7.11 12.95
N GLY A 69 0.19 6.16 12.96
CA GLY A 69 -0.08 4.76 13.20
C GLY A 69 -0.35 4.00 11.90
N ILE A 70 0.16 2.77 11.84
CA ILE A 70 0.01 1.86 10.71
C ILE A 70 -0.49 0.52 11.25
N LEU A 71 -1.52 -0.05 10.63
CA LEU A 71 -1.98 -1.40 10.92
C LEU A 71 -1.87 -2.23 9.64
N LEU A 72 -1.03 -3.25 9.67
CA LEU A 72 -0.89 -4.20 8.57
C LEU A 72 -1.37 -5.57 9.05
N GLY A 73 -2.29 -6.17 8.29
CA GLY A 73 -2.76 -7.52 8.53
C GLY A 73 -2.73 -8.36 7.27
N ILE A 74 -2.49 -9.66 7.45
CA ILE A 74 -2.56 -10.65 6.37
C ILE A 74 -3.50 -11.79 6.74
N ARG A 75 -4.24 -12.32 5.75
CA ARG A 75 -5.14 -13.47 5.92
C ARG A 75 -4.32 -14.72 6.21
N CYS A 76 -4.51 -15.30 7.39
CA CYS A 76 -3.75 -16.48 7.85
C CYS A 76 -3.92 -17.69 6.94
N GLU A 77 -5.06 -17.85 6.26
CA GLU A 77 -5.31 -18.95 5.33
C GLU A 77 -4.47 -18.86 4.05
N ALA A 78 -4.19 -17.65 3.57
CA ALA A 78 -3.51 -17.41 2.29
C ALA A 78 -2.01 -17.15 2.44
N LEU A 79 -1.62 -16.46 3.52
CA LEU A 79 -0.26 -15.98 3.74
C LEU A 79 0.26 -16.40 5.11
N GLU A 80 1.57 -16.56 5.22
CA GLU A 80 2.27 -16.83 6.48
C GLU A 80 3.32 -15.75 6.72
N VAL A 81 3.29 -15.10 7.88
CA VAL A 81 4.35 -14.16 8.30
C VAL A 81 5.62 -14.94 8.60
N ARG A 82 6.72 -14.60 7.92
CA ARG A 82 8.06 -15.13 8.19
C ARG A 82 8.86 -14.22 9.13
N SER A 83 8.73 -12.92 8.95
CA SER A 83 9.33 -11.94 9.85
C SER A 83 8.65 -10.59 9.69
N VAL A 84 8.65 -9.80 10.75
CA VAL A 84 8.17 -8.41 10.74
C VAL A 84 9.34 -7.47 11.00
N VAL A 85 9.43 -6.41 10.20
CA VAL A 85 10.38 -5.32 10.39
C VAL A 85 9.59 -4.03 10.52
N MET A 86 9.76 -3.34 11.64
CA MET A 86 9.11 -2.06 11.91
C MET A 86 10.09 -0.93 11.63
N GLY A 87 9.62 0.09 10.94
CA GLY A 87 10.29 1.38 10.82
C GLY A 87 9.54 2.47 11.57
N ASP A 88 9.98 3.69 11.31
CA ASP A 88 9.38 4.89 11.88
C ASP A 88 8.13 5.30 11.08
N PHE A 89 8.13 4.98 9.80
CA PHE A 89 7.09 5.34 8.82
C PHE A 89 6.60 4.15 8.00
N ALA A 90 7.02 2.93 8.36
CA ALA A 90 6.67 1.73 7.60
C ALA A 90 6.55 0.47 8.48
N VAL A 91 5.73 -0.46 8.03
CA VAL A 91 5.63 -1.83 8.55
C VAL A 91 5.89 -2.78 7.39
N LYS A 92 6.90 -3.63 7.50
CA LYS A 92 7.25 -4.65 6.50
C LYS A 92 7.01 -6.04 7.03
N PHE A 93 6.22 -6.83 6.32
CA PHE A 93 6.13 -8.27 6.49
C PHE A 93 6.94 -8.95 5.41
N ARG A 94 7.81 -9.87 5.78
CA ARG A 94 8.23 -10.93 4.87
C ARG A 94 7.22 -12.05 5.00
N VAL A 95 6.62 -12.45 3.89
CA VAL A 95 5.52 -13.41 3.86
C VAL A 95 5.83 -14.54 2.91
N ARG A 96 5.19 -15.68 3.15
CA ARG A 96 5.12 -16.80 2.21
C ARG A 96 3.68 -17.02 1.77
N SER A 97 3.44 -17.04 0.47
CA SER A 97 2.15 -17.48 -0.09
C SER A 97 1.99 -18.98 0.11
N LYS A 98 0.85 -19.41 0.66
CA LYS A 98 0.63 -20.82 1.04
C LYS A 98 0.25 -21.71 -0.15
N ASP A 99 -0.29 -21.12 -1.20
CA ASP A 99 -0.71 -21.80 -2.43
C ASP A 99 0.48 -22.34 -3.25
N ASP A 100 1.54 -21.54 -3.41
CA ASP A 100 2.70 -21.89 -4.25
C ASP A 100 4.06 -21.80 -3.53
N GLY A 101 4.06 -21.37 -2.28
CA GLY A 101 5.27 -21.21 -1.48
C GLY A 101 6.11 -19.98 -1.81
N PHE A 102 5.63 -19.04 -2.62
CA PHE A 102 6.34 -17.83 -3.02
C PHE A 102 6.66 -16.92 -1.84
N ASN A 103 7.93 -16.54 -1.67
CA ASN A 103 8.37 -15.64 -0.60
C ASN A 103 8.54 -14.24 -1.15
N TRP A 104 7.95 -13.26 -0.46
CA TRP A 104 7.97 -11.86 -0.88
C TRP A 104 7.82 -10.93 0.33
N ALA A 105 8.04 -9.64 0.12
CA ALA A 105 7.91 -8.60 1.14
C ALA A 105 6.72 -7.68 0.83
N LEU A 106 5.86 -7.48 1.83
CA LEU A 106 4.74 -6.54 1.82
C LEU A 106 5.07 -5.38 2.76
N VAL A 107 5.03 -4.15 2.27
CA VAL A 107 5.34 -2.95 3.06
C VAL A 107 4.16 -1.99 3.03
N ALA A 108 3.65 -1.65 4.21
CA ALA A 108 2.71 -0.56 4.40
C ALA A 108 3.49 0.69 4.84
N VAL A 109 3.27 1.82 4.17
CA VAL A 109 3.92 3.11 4.48
C VAL A 109 2.92 4.17 4.90
N TYR A 110 3.37 5.06 5.78
CA TYR A 110 2.72 6.33 6.07
C TYR A 110 3.78 7.42 6.16
N GLY A 111 3.98 8.16 5.07
CA GLY A 111 4.95 9.24 4.97
C GLY A 111 4.54 10.48 5.74
N ALA A 112 5.52 11.33 6.07
CA ALA A 112 5.28 12.55 6.84
C ALA A 112 4.65 13.67 6.00
N ALA A 113 3.57 14.26 6.52
CA ALA A 113 2.97 15.46 5.93
C ALA A 113 3.84 16.72 6.15
N GLN A 114 4.54 16.79 7.28
CA GLN A 114 5.42 17.90 7.65
C GLN A 114 6.71 17.88 6.81
N PRO A 115 7.08 18.97 6.12
CA PRO A 115 8.31 19.03 5.32
C PRO A 115 9.57 18.69 6.10
N GLU A 116 9.62 19.01 7.38
CA GLU A 116 10.78 18.81 8.26
C GLU A 116 11.06 17.33 8.53
N LEU A 117 10.04 16.47 8.42
CA LEU A 117 10.13 15.02 8.66
C LEU A 117 10.26 14.19 7.38
N LYS A 118 10.25 14.83 6.21
CA LYS A 118 10.40 14.15 4.92
C LYS A 118 11.77 13.50 4.73
N PRO A 119 12.90 14.10 5.16
CA PRO A 119 14.21 13.43 5.11
C PRO A 119 14.21 12.10 5.88
N GLU A 120 13.64 12.08 7.09
CA GLU A 120 13.57 10.91 7.96
C GLU A 120 12.69 9.83 7.34
N PHE A 121 11.54 10.22 6.78
CA PHE A 121 10.68 9.28 6.04
C PHE A 121 11.43 8.64 4.87
N LEU A 122 12.11 9.44 4.05
CA LEU A 122 12.83 8.96 2.88
C LEU A 122 14.02 8.06 3.28
N ALA A 123 14.73 8.39 4.37
CA ALA A 123 15.78 7.55 4.91
C ALA A 123 15.24 6.21 5.46
N ASP A 124 14.10 6.23 6.15
CA ASP A 124 13.46 5.01 6.65
C ASP A 124 12.97 4.13 5.50
N LEU A 125 12.43 4.72 4.43
CA LEU A 125 12.03 3.98 3.23
C LEU A 125 13.23 3.26 2.58
N VAL A 126 14.38 3.93 2.44
CA VAL A 126 15.62 3.33 1.94
C VAL A 126 16.09 2.22 2.88
N ARG A 127 16.07 2.42 4.19
CA ARG A 127 16.48 1.41 5.18
C ARG A 127 15.57 0.17 5.15
N ILE A 128 14.26 0.35 5.01
CA ILE A 128 13.28 -0.74 5.00
C ILE A 128 13.34 -1.53 3.69
N CYS A 129 13.56 -0.87 2.55
CA CYS A 129 13.47 -1.49 1.24
C CYS A 129 14.84 -1.85 0.62
N GLY A 130 15.90 -1.13 0.94
CA GLY A 130 17.18 -1.18 0.22
C GLY A 130 17.96 -2.47 0.36
N ASP A 131 17.86 -3.14 1.50
CA ASP A 131 18.52 -4.43 1.75
C ASP A 131 17.58 -5.64 1.53
N GLU A 132 16.40 -5.42 0.94
CA GLU A 132 15.46 -6.51 0.70
C GLU A 132 15.87 -7.33 -0.53
N GLN A 133 16.05 -8.63 -0.32
CA GLN A 133 16.42 -9.58 -1.37
C GLN A 133 15.21 -10.31 -1.96
N LEU A 134 14.04 -10.18 -1.31
CA LEU A 134 12.79 -10.76 -1.77
C LEU A 134 12.08 -9.79 -2.73
N PRO A 135 11.28 -10.31 -3.69
CA PRO A 135 10.33 -9.50 -4.44
C PRO A 135 9.46 -8.68 -3.48
N ILE A 136 9.30 -7.38 -3.72
CA ILE A 136 8.69 -6.45 -2.78
C ILE A 136 7.52 -5.69 -3.39
N LEU A 137 6.46 -5.52 -2.59
CA LEU A 137 5.33 -4.64 -2.84
C LEU A 137 5.26 -3.62 -1.70
N VAL A 138 5.29 -2.33 -2.04
CA VAL A 138 5.24 -1.21 -1.10
C VAL A 138 4.01 -0.38 -1.42
N GLY A 139 3.16 -0.11 -0.44
CA GLY A 139 1.99 0.74 -0.68
C GLY A 139 1.52 1.49 0.55
N GLY A 140 0.67 2.47 0.31
CA GLY A 140 0.14 3.36 1.35
C GLY A 140 0.21 4.81 0.94
N ASP A 141 0.11 5.69 1.94
CA ASP A 141 0.17 7.12 1.78
C ASP A 141 1.62 7.59 1.93
N PHE A 142 2.20 8.09 0.84
CA PHE A 142 3.58 8.58 0.87
C PHE A 142 3.68 10.05 1.30
N ASN A 143 2.56 10.80 1.33
CA ASN A 143 2.53 12.26 1.55
C ASN A 143 3.50 13.07 0.65
N ILE A 144 3.92 12.50 -0.48
CA ILE A 144 4.82 13.12 -1.46
C ILE A 144 4.27 12.93 -2.87
N ILE A 145 4.07 14.06 -3.54
CA ILE A 145 3.68 14.13 -4.95
C ILE A 145 4.87 13.73 -5.82
N ARG A 146 4.69 12.86 -6.81
CA ARG A 146 5.77 12.43 -7.72
C ARG A 146 5.96 13.35 -8.92
N ARG A 147 4.86 13.83 -9.50
CA ARG A 147 4.86 14.60 -10.74
C ARG A 147 3.95 15.83 -10.64
N ARG A 148 4.17 16.83 -11.48
CA ARG A 148 3.35 18.05 -11.50
C ARG A 148 1.87 17.73 -11.72
N GLU A 149 1.60 16.72 -12.55
CA GLU A 149 0.25 16.30 -12.95
C GLU A 149 -0.51 15.61 -11.82
N ASP A 150 0.18 15.19 -10.76
CA ASP A 150 -0.41 14.56 -9.58
C ASP A 150 -1.08 15.57 -8.63
N LYS A 151 -1.19 16.84 -9.03
CA LYS A 151 -1.92 17.91 -8.34
C LYS A 151 -2.79 18.71 -9.32
N ASN A 152 -3.94 19.21 -8.86
CA ASN A 152 -4.88 19.97 -9.71
C ASN A 152 -4.65 21.50 -9.76
N ASN A 153 -3.64 22.03 -9.08
CA ASN A 153 -3.34 23.48 -9.03
C ASN A 153 -1.84 23.73 -9.07
N ASP A 154 -1.40 24.98 -9.27
CA ASP A 154 0.00 25.40 -9.49
C ASP A 154 0.92 25.44 -8.26
N ASN A 155 0.40 25.15 -7.07
CA ASN A 155 1.21 25.12 -5.85
C ASN A 155 1.98 23.79 -5.72
N PHE A 156 3.10 23.67 -6.45
CA PHE A 156 3.96 22.49 -6.47
C PHE A 156 5.44 22.85 -6.25
N ASP A 157 6.01 22.29 -5.18
CA ASP A 157 7.45 22.26 -4.93
C ASP A 157 8.01 20.89 -5.30
N GLY A 158 8.86 20.86 -6.32
CA GLY A 158 9.45 19.64 -6.87
C GLY A 158 10.61 19.06 -6.06
N ARG A 159 11.11 19.73 -5.01
CA ARG A 159 12.27 19.25 -4.24
C ARG A 159 12.06 17.84 -3.69
N TRP A 160 10.94 17.61 -3.01
CA TRP A 160 10.61 16.31 -2.44
C TRP A 160 10.24 15.30 -3.51
N SER A 161 9.59 15.73 -4.59
CA SER A 161 9.31 14.89 -5.76
C SER A 161 10.57 14.34 -6.39
N PHE A 162 11.60 15.18 -6.55
CA PHE A 162 12.90 14.78 -7.09
C PHE A 162 13.57 13.72 -6.21
N MET A 163 13.67 13.97 -4.90
CA MET A 163 14.26 13.02 -3.96
C MET A 163 13.50 11.69 -3.93
N PHE A 164 12.17 11.75 -3.87
CA PHE A 164 11.33 10.56 -3.84
C PHE A 164 11.46 9.73 -5.13
N ASN A 165 11.43 10.37 -6.31
CA ASN A 165 11.66 9.67 -7.57
C ASN A 165 13.07 9.08 -7.68
N THR A 166 14.08 9.77 -7.14
CA THR A 166 15.47 9.26 -7.07
C THR A 166 15.54 8.00 -6.21
N ILE A 167 14.87 8.00 -5.06
CA ILE A 167 14.83 6.83 -4.16
C ILE A 167 14.08 5.66 -4.81
N ILE A 168 12.90 5.89 -5.39
CA ILE A 168 12.17 4.86 -6.14
C ILE A 168 13.06 4.22 -7.20
N LYS A 169 13.79 5.04 -7.96
CA LYS A 169 14.73 4.56 -8.98
C LYS A 169 15.89 3.79 -8.37
N SER A 170 16.49 4.25 -7.27
CA SER A 170 17.62 3.56 -6.63
C SER A 170 17.24 2.23 -5.98
N LEU A 171 15.96 2.05 -5.65
CA LEU A 171 15.40 0.81 -5.09
C LEU A 171 14.86 -0.12 -6.19
N ASP A 172 15.04 0.22 -7.46
CA ASP A 172 14.48 -0.50 -8.62
C ASP A 172 12.97 -0.79 -8.50
N LEU A 173 12.24 0.15 -7.91
CA LEU A 173 10.79 0.08 -7.75
C LEU A 173 10.07 0.74 -8.93
N ARG A 174 8.94 0.16 -9.31
CA ARG A 174 8.02 0.69 -10.32
C ARG A 174 6.66 0.96 -9.70
N GLU A 175 6.02 2.06 -10.09
CA GLU A 175 4.64 2.30 -9.68
C GLU A 175 3.71 1.48 -10.56
N ILE A 176 2.82 0.71 -9.94
CA ILE A 176 1.71 0.09 -10.64
C ILE A 176 0.66 1.17 -10.88
N GLU A 177 0.26 1.35 -12.13
CA GLU A 177 -0.61 2.46 -12.51
C GLU A 177 -1.99 2.38 -11.85
N LEU A 178 -2.43 3.53 -11.35
CA LEU A 178 -3.74 3.68 -10.72
C LEU A 178 -4.81 3.80 -11.80
N SER A 179 -5.80 2.92 -11.76
CA SER A 179 -6.98 2.95 -12.63
C SER A 179 -8.21 3.56 -11.94
N GLY A 180 -9.14 4.06 -12.75
CA GLY A 180 -10.44 4.59 -12.32
C GLY A 180 -10.43 6.03 -11.80
N ARG A 181 -9.36 6.48 -11.15
CA ARG A 181 -9.20 7.88 -10.69
C ARG A 181 -7.76 8.36 -10.81
N LYS A 182 -7.59 9.68 -10.99
CA LYS A 182 -6.27 10.32 -11.07
C LYS A 182 -5.70 10.67 -9.70
N PHE A 183 -6.54 11.10 -8.77
CA PHE A 183 -6.14 11.60 -7.45
C PHE A 183 -6.67 10.69 -6.35
N THR A 184 -5.92 10.57 -5.26
CA THR A 184 -6.27 9.71 -4.12
C THR A 184 -6.75 10.52 -2.93
N TRP A 185 -6.36 11.79 -2.83
CA TRP A 185 -6.71 12.69 -1.73
C TRP A 185 -7.47 13.94 -2.21
N ALA A 186 -8.35 14.46 -1.34
CA ALA A 186 -8.95 15.78 -1.52
C ALA A 186 -9.22 16.47 -0.18
N ASN A 187 -8.95 17.78 -0.08
CA ASN A 187 -9.40 18.56 1.07
C ASN A 187 -10.91 18.87 1.03
N ALA A 188 -11.45 19.29 2.18
CA ALA A 188 -12.86 19.64 2.36
C ALA A 188 -13.18 21.12 2.08
N LEU A 189 -12.40 21.78 1.21
CA LEU A 189 -12.63 23.19 0.86
C LEU A 189 -13.70 23.32 -0.25
N PRO A 190 -14.38 24.48 -0.38
CA PRO A 190 -15.35 24.72 -1.45
C PRO A 190 -14.77 24.57 -2.86
N ASN A 191 -13.49 24.92 -3.04
CA ASN A 191 -12.71 24.61 -4.24
C ASN A 191 -11.62 23.60 -3.86
N PRO A 192 -11.87 22.28 -4.02
CA PRO A 192 -10.97 21.28 -3.49
C PRO A 192 -9.61 21.26 -4.19
N THR A 193 -8.56 21.06 -3.40
CA THR A 193 -7.27 20.60 -3.91
C THR A 193 -7.32 19.09 -4.00
N TYR A 194 -6.89 18.55 -5.14
CA TYR A 194 -6.77 17.11 -5.38
C TYR A 194 -5.31 16.74 -5.57
N GLU A 195 -4.87 15.69 -4.88
CA GLU A 195 -3.50 15.20 -4.93
C GLU A 195 -3.45 13.68 -5.05
N LYS A 196 -2.43 13.15 -5.72
CA LYS A 196 -2.11 11.72 -5.73
C LYS A 196 -0.97 11.45 -4.74
N LEU A 197 -1.35 11.05 -3.52
CA LEU A 197 -0.43 10.81 -2.40
C LEU A 197 -0.28 9.32 -2.10
N ASP A 198 -1.34 8.55 -2.31
CA ASP A 198 -1.37 7.11 -2.10
C ASP A 198 -0.90 6.39 -3.36
N ARG A 199 0.00 5.42 -3.20
CA ARG A 199 0.60 4.67 -4.32
C ARG A 199 0.86 3.22 -3.95
N VAL A 200 1.07 2.42 -4.99
CA VAL A 200 1.60 1.07 -4.88
C VAL A 200 2.80 0.97 -5.80
N LEU A 201 3.93 0.57 -5.23
CA LEU A 201 5.21 0.37 -5.88
C LEU A 201 5.58 -1.11 -5.77
N ALA A 202 6.17 -1.69 -6.81
CA ALA A 202 6.62 -3.06 -6.83
C ALA A 202 8.04 -3.17 -7.41
N SER A 203 8.83 -4.11 -6.91
CA SER A 203 10.04 -4.54 -7.62
C SER A 203 9.67 -5.25 -8.93
N VAL A 204 10.61 -5.24 -9.88
CA VAL A 204 10.45 -5.94 -11.18
C VAL A 204 10.10 -7.42 -11.00
N ASP A 205 10.78 -8.14 -10.10
CA ASP A 205 10.56 -9.58 -9.89
C ASP A 205 9.16 -9.88 -9.31
N TRP A 206 8.61 -8.96 -8.53
CA TRP A 206 7.25 -9.07 -8.00
C TRP A 206 6.22 -8.87 -9.11
N GLU A 207 6.43 -7.86 -9.96
CA GLU A 207 5.58 -7.58 -11.13
C GLU A 207 5.65 -8.74 -12.15
N GLN A 208 6.81 -9.37 -12.33
CA GLN A 208 6.94 -10.57 -13.19
C GLN A 208 6.14 -11.77 -12.65
N LYS A 209 6.07 -11.93 -11.32
CA LYS A 209 5.24 -12.98 -10.70
C LYS A 209 3.74 -12.71 -10.89
N PHE A 210 3.34 -11.43 -10.86
CA PHE A 210 1.96 -10.99 -10.99
C PHE A 210 1.78 -10.01 -12.17
N PRO A 211 1.93 -10.49 -13.42
CA PRO A 211 2.00 -9.60 -14.60
C PRO A 211 0.65 -8.95 -14.94
N LEU A 212 -0.45 -9.45 -14.37
CA LEU A 212 -1.80 -8.91 -14.52
C LEU A 212 -2.21 -8.01 -13.35
N VAL A 213 -1.25 -7.59 -12.52
CA VAL A 213 -1.55 -6.77 -11.36
C VAL A 213 -2.23 -5.46 -11.79
N THR A 214 -3.29 -5.12 -11.08
CA THR A 214 -3.98 -3.84 -11.23
C THR A 214 -4.09 -3.15 -9.89
N VAL A 215 -4.12 -1.82 -9.92
CA VAL A 215 -4.44 -0.99 -8.77
C VAL A 215 -5.65 -0.14 -9.14
N GLN A 216 -6.72 -0.25 -8.36
CA GLN A 216 -7.96 0.49 -8.58
C GLN A 216 -8.24 1.42 -7.39
N ALA A 217 -8.60 2.66 -7.69
CA ALA A 217 -9.15 3.56 -6.68
C ALA A 217 -10.61 3.19 -6.39
N LEU A 218 -10.91 2.76 -5.15
CA LEU A 218 -12.28 2.47 -4.71
C LEU A 218 -13.08 3.76 -4.42
N SER A 219 -14.29 3.64 -3.89
CA SER A 219 -15.08 4.83 -3.52
C SER A 219 -14.48 5.53 -2.31
N ARG A 220 -14.29 6.86 -2.42
CA ARG A 220 -13.74 7.72 -1.35
C ARG A 220 -14.72 8.01 -0.21
N GLY A 221 -16.02 7.76 -0.36
CA GLY A 221 -17.12 8.42 0.37
C GLY A 221 -17.08 8.53 1.91
N ILE A 222 -16.13 7.88 2.60
CA ILE A 222 -16.00 7.81 4.06
C ILE A 222 -14.63 8.31 4.59
N SER A 223 -13.70 8.74 3.73
CA SER A 223 -12.41 9.35 4.08
C SER A 223 -12.04 10.45 3.08
N ASP A 224 -11.10 11.32 3.41
CA ASP A 224 -10.49 12.25 2.44
C ASP A 224 -9.48 11.55 1.53
N HIS A 225 -9.01 10.36 1.92
CA HIS A 225 -8.23 9.45 1.08
C HIS A 225 -9.09 8.34 0.47
N THR A 226 -8.69 7.91 -0.72
CA THR A 226 -9.34 6.85 -1.49
C THR A 226 -8.65 5.52 -1.22
N PRO A 227 -9.37 4.44 -0.83
CA PRO A 227 -8.77 3.12 -0.70
C PRO A 227 -8.22 2.64 -2.05
N LEU A 228 -7.01 2.10 -2.03
CA LEU A 228 -6.37 1.48 -3.19
C LEU A 228 -6.52 -0.03 -3.10
N PHE A 229 -7.26 -0.61 -4.04
CA PHE A 229 -7.43 -2.04 -4.17
C PHE A 229 -6.40 -2.61 -5.14
N VAL A 230 -5.60 -3.55 -4.66
CA VAL A 230 -4.62 -4.31 -5.44
C VAL A 230 -5.23 -5.66 -5.78
N ASP A 231 -5.22 -6.01 -7.06
CA ASP A 231 -5.56 -7.36 -7.53
C ASP A 231 -4.43 -7.84 -8.41
N SER A 232 -3.75 -8.91 -8.00
CA SER A 232 -2.65 -9.51 -8.78
C SER A 232 -3.11 -10.16 -10.08
N GLY A 233 -4.43 -10.24 -10.31
CA GLY A 233 -5.06 -11.04 -11.34
C GLY A 233 -5.03 -12.53 -10.98
N GLU A 234 -5.97 -13.28 -11.53
CA GLU A 234 -5.86 -14.74 -11.57
C GLU A 234 -4.90 -15.11 -12.69
N ALA A 235 -3.92 -15.98 -12.40
CA ALA A 235 -3.24 -16.70 -13.46
C ALA A 235 -4.30 -17.61 -14.09
N THR A 236 -4.83 -17.22 -15.26
CA THR A 236 -5.48 -18.20 -16.12
C THR A 236 -4.38 -19.20 -16.49
N HIS A 237 -4.35 -20.33 -15.80
CA HIS A 237 -3.71 -21.53 -16.32
C HIS A 237 -4.49 -21.97 -17.56
N LEU A 238 -4.23 -21.30 -18.69
CA LEU A 238 -4.57 -21.76 -20.02
C LEU A 238 -3.34 -21.55 -20.89
N GLY A 239 -2.84 -22.67 -21.42
CA GLY A 239 -1.54 -22.76 -22.07
C GLY A 239 -1.41 -21.87 -23.29
N ASN A 240 -0.28 -21.18 -23.36
CA ASN A 240 0.69 -21.46 -24.40
C ASN A 240 2.04 -20.89 -23.97
N LYS A 241 3.02 -21.77 -23.82
CA LYS A 241 4.43 -21.37 -23.93
C LYS A 241 4.64 -20.90 -25.37
N ASN A 242 4.32 -19.64 -25.67
CA ASN A 242 4.90 -18.99 -26.82
C ASN A 242 6.34 -18.63 -26.42
N SER A 243 7.24 -19.58 -26.64
CA SER A 243 8.67 -19.29 -26.71
C SER A 243 8.87 -18.32 -27.87
N PHE A 244 9.04 -17.05 -27.57
CA PHE A 244 9.61 -16.10 -28.52
C PHE A 244 11.13 -16.34 -28.55
N SER A 245 11.61 -16.98 -29.62
CA SER A 245 13.03 -17.00 -29.98
C SER A 245 13.29 -15.91 -31.02
N PHE A 246 14.23 -15.02 -30.76
CA PHE A 246 14.78 -14.15 -31.79
C PHE A 246 15.68 -14.97 -32.71
N GLU A 247 15.27 -15.16 -33.95
CA GLU A 247 16.22 -15.46 -35.03
C GLU A 247 16.82 -14.12 -35.48
N LEU A 248 18.12 -13.96 -35.25
CA LEU A 248 18.90 -12.86 -35.80
C LEU A 248 19.20 -13.16 -37.27
N ALA A 249 18.86 -12.23 -38.15
CA ALA A 249 19.36 -12.17 -39.52
C ALA A 249 20.53 -11.18 -39.61
#